data_AF-A0A7W7HXJ0-F1
#
_entry.id   AF-A0A7W7HXJ0-F1
#
_cell.length_a   1.000
_cell.length_b   1.000
_cell.length_c   1.000
_cell.angle_alpha   90.00
_cell.angle_beta   90.00
_cell.angle_gamma   90.00
#
_symmetry.space_group_name_H-M   'P 1'
#
loop_
_entity.id
_entity.type
_entity.pdbx_description
1 polymer ?
#
loop_
_entity_poly.entity_id
_entity_poly.type
_entity_poly.pdbx_seq_one_letter_code
_entity_poly.pdbx_strand_id
1 'polypeptide(L)'
;MRSGFDIHRANARLATRMADRPAGELAALLRANAENPFRPPIVGYPGQLTDLQVHGQDIRRLLGLPHDLRPDRLRVSLDFLVGGRAVGFLPKRRPAGLRFEATDVDWSWGGGPLVRGTAEAVMLALTGRRAVLAELSGDGVAELRCRVEGSAPERRTRR
;
A
#
# COMPACT_ATOMS: atom_id res chain seq x y z
N MET A 1 -16.75 2.15 -24.07
CA MET A 1 -17.04 1.02 -23.16
C MET A 1 -18.08 1.49 -22.13
N ARG A 2 -19.25 0.86 -21.98
CA ARG A 2 -20.30 1.33 -21.03
C ARG A 2 -20.18 0.61 -19.67
N SER A 3 -19.71 1.32 -18.65
CA SER A 3 -19.69 0.87 -17.24
C SER A 3 -20.76 1.54 -16.37
N GLY A 4 -21.55 2.47 -16.92
CA GLY A 4 -22.59 3.17 -16.17
C GLY A 4 -22.06 4.05 -15.04
N PHE A 5 -20.86 4.63 -15.22
CA PHE A 5 -20.13 5.41 -14.21
C PHE A 5 -19.66 4.63 -12.96
N ASP A 6 -19.82 3.29 -12.94
CA ASP A 6 -19.25 2.43 -11.91
C ASP A 6 -17.75 2.18 -12.19
N ILE A 7 -16.89 2.82 -11.40
CA ILE A 7 -15.43 2.73 -11.50
C ILE A 7 -14.93 1.33 -11.12
N HIS A 8 -15.53 0.69 -10.11
CA HIS A 8 -15.13 -0.66 -9.70
C HIS A 8 -15.39 -1.67 -10.81
N ARG A 9 -16.56 -1.58 -11.46
CA ARG A 9 -16.91 -2.42 -12.60
C ARG A 9 -16.04 -2.12 -13.82
N ALA A 10 -15.70 -0.86 -14.08
CA ALA A 10 -14.78 -0.49 -15.14
C ALA A 10 -13.39 -1.10 -14.92
N ASN A 11 -12.84 -0.94 -13.70
CA ASN A 11 -11.53 -1.48 -13.31
C ASN A 11 -11.50 -3.01 -13.38
N ALA A 12 -12.49 -3.70 -12.82
CA ALA A 12 -12.54 -5.17 -12.85
C ALA A 12 -12.54 -5.72 -14.29
N ARG A 13 -13.31 -5.10 -15.19
CA ARG A 13 -13.33 -5.49 -16.61
C ARG A 13 -12.03 -5.19 -17.33
N LEU A 14 -11.36 -4.08 -17.01
CA LEU A 14 -10.06 -3.76 -17.58
C LEU A 14 -9.00 -4.75 -17.10
N ALA A 15 -8.97 -5.03 -15.79
CA ALA A 15 -8.07 -6.02 -15.20
C ALA A 15 -8.26 -7.40 -15.82
N THR A 16 -9.50 -7.86 -16.01
CA THR A 16 -9.79 -9.15 -16.67
C THR A 16 -9.21 -9.19 -18.08
N ARG A 17 -9.46 -8.16 -18.90
CA ARG A 17 -8.90 -8.11 -20.27
C ARG A 17 -7.37 -8.04 -20.29
N MET A 18 -6.74 -7.41 -19.31
CA MET A 18 -5.28 -7.36 -19.24
C MET A 18 -4.71 -8.70 -18.77
N ALA A 19 -5.41 -9.42 -17.89
CA ALA A 19 -4.98 -10.72 -17.39
C ALA A 19 -4.93 -11.81 -18.49
N ASP A 20 -5.72 -11.66 -19.56
CA ASP A 20 -5.68 -12.57 -20.72
C ASP A 20 -4.39 -12.44 -21.57
N ARG A 21 -3.56 -11.42 -21.32
CA ARG A 21 -2.31 -11.20 -22.06
C ARG A 21 -1.14 -12.00 -21.49
N PRO A 22 -0.20 -12.47 -22.32
CA PRO A 22 1.03 -13.06 -21.85
C PRO A 22 1.81 -12.11 -20.92
N ALA A 23 2.40 -12.65 -19.85
CA ALA A 23 3.18 -11.85 -18.89
C ALA A 23 4.32 -11.05 -19.56
N GLY A 24 4.93 -11.59 -20.61
CA GLY A 24 5.95 -10.89 -21.40
C GLY A 24 5.44 -9.62 -22.08
N GLU A 25 4.20 -9.64 -22.59
CA GLU A 25 3.57 -8.45 -23.18
C GLU A 25 3.24 -7.41 -22.12
N LEU A 26 2.72 -7.82 -20.97
CA LEU A 26 2.46 -6.92 -19.84
C LEU A 26 3.75 -6.24 -19.37
N ALA A 27 4.84 -7.01 -19.24
CA ALA A 27 6.14 -6.46 -18.91
C ALA A 27 6.68 -5.52 -19.99
N ALA A 28 6.48 -5.82 -21.27
CA ALA A 28 6.87 -4.94 -22.37
C ALA A 28 6.07 -3.62 -22.36
N LEU A 29 4.76 -3.67 -22.09
CA LEU A 29 3.92 -2.48 -21.96
C LEU A 29 4.34 -1.58 -20.81
N LEU A 30 4.70 -2.17 -19.65
CA LEU A 30 5.24 -1.41 -18.52
C LEU A 30 6.55 -0.71 -18.89
N ARG A 31 7.46 -1.39 -19.59
CA ARG A 31 8.72 -0.77 -20.06
C ARG A 31 8.48 0.35 -21.07
N ALA A 32 7.58 0.13 -22.03
CA ALA A 32 7.25 1.11 -23.06
C ALA A 32 6.62 2.40 -22.48
N ASN A 33 5.98 2.32 -21.31
CA ASN A 33 5.34 3.45 -20.64
C ASN A 33 6.13 3.98 -19.43
N ALA A 34 7.36 3.51 -19.19
CA ALA A 34 8.13 3.88 -18.01
C ALA A 34 8.38 5.40 -17.92
N GLU A 35 8.53 6.06 -19.06
CA GLU A 35 8.77 7.51 -19.18
C GLU A 35 7.48 8.32 -19.44
N ASN A 36 6.31 7.72 -19.23
CA ASN A 36 5.02 8.38 -19.40
C ASN A 36 4.38 8.70 -18.04
N PRO A 37 4.71 9.84 -17.41
CA PRO A 37 4.22 10.17 -16.09
C PRO A 37 2.72 10.45 -16.10
N PHE A 38 1.98 9.69 -15.30
CA PHE A 38 0.57 9.97 -15.00
C PHE A 38 0.43 10.47 -13.57
N ARG A 39 -0.22 11.63 -13.39
CA ARG A 39 -0.57 12.19 -12.09
C ARG A 39 -2.05 11.98 -11.83
N PRO A 40 -2.46 10.94 -11.06
CA PRO A 40 -3.86 10.76 -10.76
C PRO A 40 -4.42 11.95 -9.99
N PRO A 41 -5.70 12.30 -10.22
CA PRO A 41 -6.39 13.25 -9.35
C PRO A 41 -6.40 12.73 -7.91
N ILE A 42 -6.45 13.64 -6.93
CA ILE A 42 -6.49 13.38 -5.48
C ILE A 42 -5.15 12.91 -4.89
N VAL A 43 -4.61 11.79 -5.35
CA VAL A 43 -3.45 11.12 -4.71
C VAL A 43 -2.10 11.52 -5.31
N GLY A 44 -2.10 12.04 -6.54
CA GLY A 44 -0.89 12.51 -7.23
C GLY A 44 0.19 11.44 -7.41
N TYR A 45 1.41 11.89 -7.71
CA TYR A 45 2.56 11.00 -7.88
C TYR A 45 2.91 10.18 -6.61
N PRO A 46 2.84 10.72 -5.38
CA PRO A 46 3.12 9.92 -4.18
C PRO A 46 2.17 8.73 -4.02
N GLY A 47 0.89 8.88 -4.41
CA GLY A 47 -0.05 7.77 -4.46
C GLY A 47 0.39 6.66 -5.41
N GLN A 48 0.74 7.00 -6.66
CA GLN A 48 1.21 5.99 -7.63
C GLN A 48 2.49 5.30 -7.20
N LEU A 49 3.45 6.06 -6.64
CA LEU A 49 4.67 5.49 -6.07
C LEU A 49 4.33 4.48 -4.96
N THR A 50 3.43 4.85 -4.06
CA THR A 50 3.02 4.01 -2.94
C THR A 50 2.32 2.73 -3.42
N ASP A 51 1.41 2.83 -4.39
CA ASP A 51 0.75 1.66 -4.99
C ASP A 51 1.78 0.70 -5.60
N LEU A 52 2.75 1.21 -6.36
CA LEU A 52 3.79 0.38 -6.98
C LEU A 52 4.67 -0.32 -5.94
N GLN A 53 5.07 0.37 -4.88
CA GLN A 53 5.88 -0.23 -3.81
C GLN A 53 5.09 -1.29 -3.04
N VAL A 54 3.85 -1.00 -2.66
CA VAL A 54 3.00 -1.91 -1.88
C VAL A 54 2.63 -3.15 -2.71
N HIS A 55 2.11 -2.96 -3.92
CA HIS A 55 1.70 -4.08 -4.77
C HIS A 55 2.88 -4.86 -5.35
N GLY A 56 4.03 -4.20 -5.54
CA GLY A 56 5.28 -4.90 -5.82
C GLY A 56 5.62 -5.90 -4.71
N GLN A 57 5.44 -5.51 -3.44
CA GLN A 57 5.69 -6.39 -2.30
C GLN A 57 4.61 -7.46 -2.10
N ASP A 58 3.36 -7.19 -2.45
CA ASP A 58 2.28 -8.20 -2.45
C ASP A 58 2.67 -9.43 -3.31
N ILE A 59 3.47 -9.23 -4.37
CA ILE A 59 4.00 -10.30 -5.24
C ILE A 59 5.35 -10.83 -4.73
N ARG A 60 6.31 -9.93 -4.51
CA ARG A 60 7.70 -10.30 -4.26
C ARG A 60 7.87 -11.08 -2.96
N ARG A 61 7.22 -10.65 -1.88
CA ARG A 61 7.31 -11.34 -0.58
C ARG A 61 6.81 -12.77 -0.65
N LEU A 62 5.68 -13.00 -1.33
CA LEU A 62 5.12 -14.34 -1.50
C LEU A 62 6.03 -15.26 -2.32
N LEU A 63 6.79 -14.69 -3.27
CA LEU A 63 7.73 -15.44 -4.11
C LEU A 63 9.15 -15.49 -3.51
N GLY A 64 9.38 -14.91 -2.33
CA GLY A 64 10.72 -14.80 -1.75
C GLY A 64 11.71 -13.99 -2.60
N LEU A 65 11.20 -13.11 -3.48
CA LEU A 65 12.02 -12.30 -4.36
C LEU A 65 12.54 -11.06 -3.61
N PRO A 66 13.82 -10.71 -3.75
CA PRO A 66 14.34 -9.51 -3.12
C PRO A 66 13.70 -8.27 -3.75
N HIS A 67 13.62 -7.17 -2.99
CA HIS A 67 13.34 -5.86 -3.56
C HIS A 67 14.23 -4.81 -2.90
N ASP A 68 14.93 -4.04 -3.73
CA ASP A 68 15.66 -2.87 -3.27
C ASP A 68 14.73 -1.65 -3.27
N LEU A 69 13.90 -1.53 -2.22
CA LEU A 69 13.09 -0.34 -2.01
C LEU A 69 13.98 0.80 -1.56
N ARG A 70 14.24 1.72 -2.49
CA ARG A 70 15.08 2.89 -2.23
C ARG A 70 14.58 3.70 -1.02
N PRO A 71 15.44 4.00 -0.03
CA PRO A 71 15.08 4.76 1.18
C PRO A 71 14.39 6.10 0.90
N ASP A 72 14.87 6.86 -0.10
CA ASP A 72 14.29 8.15 -0.46
C ASP A 72 12.84 8.04 -0.93
N ARG A 73 12.51 6.96 -1.65
CA ARG A 73 11.16 6.69 -2.14
C ARG A 73 10.23 6.17 -1.04
N LEU A 74 10.76 5.34 -0.14
CA LEU A 74 10.02 4.87 1.04
C LEU A 74 9.57 6.02 1.92
N ARG A 75 10.43 7.03 2.18
CA ARG A 75 10.02 8.21 2.95
C ARG A 75 8.85 8.95 2.29
N VAL A 76 8.89 9.14 0.97
CA VAL A 76 7.78 9.77 0.22
C VAL A 76 6.46 9.03 0.41
N SER A 77 6.49 7.69 0.35
CA SER A 77 5.30 6.87 0.56
C SER A 77 4.81 6.87 2.00
N LEU A 78 5.72 6.84 2.97
CA LEU A 78 5.38 6.96 4.38
C LEU A 78 4.73 8.32 4.70
N ASP A 79 5.34 9.42 4.24
CA ASP A 79 4.80 10.79 4.40
C ASP A 79 3.42 10.93 3.72
N PHE A 80 3.25 10.34 2.54
CA PHE A 80 1.97 10.34 1.85
C PHE A 80 0.88 9.62 2.66
N LEU A 81 1.18 8.43 3.19
CA LEU A 81 0.22 7.61 3.95
C LEU A 81 -0.28 8.32 5.22
N VAL A 82 0.58 9.08 5.88
CA VAL A 82 0.24 9.79 7.12
C VAL A 82 -0.19 11.25 6.90
N GLY A 83 0.08 11.82 5.73
CA GLY A 83 -0.17 13.22 5.37
C GLY A 83 -1.63 13.59 5.06
N GLY A 84 -2.60 12.72 5.39
CA GLY A 84 -4.04 13.00 5.27
C GLY A 84 -4.60 13.02 3.84
N ARG A 85 -3.77 12.80 2.81
CA ARG A 85 -4.17 12.76 1.39
C ARG A 85 -4.22 11.34 0.79
N ALA A 86 -3.93 10.32 1.58
CA ALA A 86 -3.94 8.91 1.19
C ALA A 86 -5.36 8.32 1.10
N VAL A 87 -6.25 9.00 0.38
CA VAL A 87 -7.64 8.58 0.18
C VAL A 87 -7.66 7.23 -0.55
N GLY A 88 -8.31 6.23 0.06
CA GLY A 88 -8.41 4.88 -0.49
C GLY A 88 -7.26 3.93 -0.12
N PHE A 89 -6.16 4.42 0.45
CA PHE A 89 -5.02 3.59 0.86
C PHE A 89 -5.19 2.98 2.26
N LEU A 90 -5.72 3.77 3.20
CA LEU A 90 -5.95 3.35 4.57
C LEU A 90 -7.09 4.14 5.23
N PRO A 91 -7.82 3.56 6.19
CA PRO A 91 -8.80 4.30 6.96
C PRO A 91 -8.08 5.27 7.92
N LYS A 92 -8.63 6.48 8.06
CA LYS A 92 -8.06 7.56 8.90
C LYS A 92 -7.71 7.13 10.33
N ARG A 93 -8.49 6.20 10.89
CA ARG A 93 -8.31 5.67 12.24
C ARG A 93 -7.05 4.80 12.41
N ARG A 94 -6.49 4.26 11.32
CA ARG A 94 -5.41 3.26 11.41
C ARG A 94 -4.13 3.84 12.04
N PRO A 95 -3.60 5.00 11.61
CA PRO A 95 -2.43 5.59 12.24
C PRO A 95 -2.74 6.45 13.48
N ALA A 96 -4.00 6.77 13.76
CA ALA A 96 -4.37 7.74 14.79
C ALA A 96 -3.90 7.34 16.20
N GLY A 97 -3.21 8.24 16.91
CA GLY A 97 -2.77 8.03 18.29
C GLY A 97 -1.66 6.99 18.49
N LEU A 98 -0.98 6.60 17.40
CA LEU A 98 0.22 5.75 17.45
C LEU A 98 1.44 6.54 16.98
N ARG A 99 2.60 6.18 17.51
CA ARG A 99 3.91 6.66 17.02
C ARG A 99 4.51 5.61 16.11
N PHE A 100 4.87 5.96 14.88
CA PHE A 100 5.54 5.08 13.95
C PHE A 100 7.00 5.49 13.79
N GLU A 101 7.90 4.51 13.73
CA GLU A 101 9.32 4.72 13.49
C GLU A 101 9.89 3.67 12.55
N ALA A 102 10.66 4.14 11.57
CA ALA A 102 11.46 3.26 10.73
C ALA A 102 12.84 3.01 11.37
N THR A 103 13.36 1.79 11.26
CA THR A 103 14.67 1.41 11.82
C THR A 103 15.82 1.63 10.86
N ASP A 104 15.54 1.69 9.57
CA ASP A 104 16.50 1.68 8.46
C ASP A 104 16.51 2.98 7.65
N VAL A 105 15.60 3.91 7.96
CA VAL A 105 15.60 5.28 7.45
C VAL A 105 15.28 6.25 8.58
N ASP A 106 15.88 7.43 8.56
CA ASP A 106 15.52 8.52 9.48
C ASP A 106 14.11 9.04 9.16
N TRP A 107 13.11 8.41 9.78
CA TRP A 107 11.70 8.74 9.62
C TRP A 107 10.90 8.32 10.86
N SER A 108 10.08 9.25 11.35
CA SER A 108 9.09 8.98 12.38
C SER A 108 7.86 9.86 12.18
N TRP A 109 6.71 9.40 12.68
CA TRP A 109 5.47 10.18 12.64
C TRP A 109 4.53 9.83 13.78
N GLY A 110 3.75 10.82 14.22
CA GLY A 110 2.68 10.64 15.19
C GLY A 110 3.17 10.71 16.64
N GLY A 111 2.35 10.19 17.54
CA GLY A 111 2.57 10.22 18.99
C GLY A 111 1.68 9.21 19.69
N GLY A 112 2.11 8.72 20.85
CA GLY A 112 1.48 7.61 21.57
C GLY A 112 2.34 6.35 21.59
N PRO A 113 1.73 5.16 21.81
CA PRO A 113 2.44 3.88 21.83
C PRO A 113 3.23 3.62 20.54
N LEU A 114 4.45 3.11 20.69
CA LEU A 114 5.40 2.94 19.60
C LEU A 114 5.07 1.72 18.73
N VAL A 115 5.15 1.89 17.41
CA VAL A 115 5.19 0.85 16.39
C VAL A 115 6.47 1.05 15.59
N ARG A 116 7.40 0.12 15.70
CA ARG A 116 8.76 0.24 15.13
C ARG A 116 9.10 -0.97 14.27
N GLY A 117 9.70 -0.74 13.10
CA GLY A 117 10.17 -1.77 12.18
C GLY A 117 10.90 -1.16 10.99
N THR A 118 11.22 -1.93 9.96
CA THR A 118 11.75 -1.36 8.71
C THR A 118 10.72 -0.42 8.07
N ALA A 119 11.17 0.58 7.32
CA ALA A 119 10.29 1.50 6.59
C ALA A 119 9.30 0.74 5.70
N GLU A 120 9.74 -0.36 5.09
CA GLU A 120 8.88 -1.25 4.31
C GLU A 120 7.79 -1.90 5.19
N ALA A 121 8.16 -2.51 6.32
CA ALA A 121 7.19 -3.14 7.22
C ALA A 121 6.17 -2.13 7.76
N VAL A 122 6.61 -0.91 8.11
CA VAL A 122 5.73 0.17 8.54
C VAL A 122 4.76 0.58 7.42
N MET A 123 5.24 0.79 6.19
CA MET A 123 4.42 1.12 5.03
C MET A 123 3.37 0.04 4.73
N LEU A 124 3.78 -1.22 4.74
CA LEU A 124 2.89 -2.35 4.48
C LEU A 124 1.84 -2.52 5.59
N ALA A 125 2.21 -2.32 6.85
CA ALA A 125 1.27 -2.37 7.97
C ALA A 125 0.26 -1.22 7.94
N LEU A 126 0.69 0.01 7.64
CA LEU A 126 -0.18 1.16 7.43
C LEU A 126 -1.18 0.92 6.30
N THR A 127 -0.80 0.20 5.26
CA THR A 127 -1.70 -0.19 4.16
C THR A 127 -2.47 -1.50 4.42
N GLY A 128 -2.39 -2.05 5.63
CA GLY A 128 -3.21 -3.15 6.10
C GLY A 128 -2.70 -4.56 5.76
N ARG A 129 -1.44 -4.70 5.34
CA ARG A 129 -0.85 -6.03 5.07
C ARG A 129 -0.47 -6.69 6.38
N ARG A 130 -1.16 -7.77 6.72
CA ARG A 130 -0.96 -8.53 7.97
C ARG A 130 0.39 -9.25 8.02
N ALA A 131 0.95 -9.60 6.87
CA ALA A 131 2.16 -10.40 6.75
C ALA A 131 3.37 -9.79 7.48
N VAL A 132 3.43 -8.46 7.59
CA VAL A 132 4.54 -7.74 8.24
C VAL A 132 4.31 -7.45 9.71
N LEU A 133 3.16 -7.79 10.30
CA LEU A 133 2.86 -7.43 11.69
C LEU A 133 3.77 -8.13 12.70
N ALA A 134 4.39 -9.26 12.33
CA ALA A 134 5.40 -9.95 13.14
C ALA A 134 6.80 -9.31 13.03
N GLU A 135 7.03 -8.46 12.03
CA GLU A 135 8.27 -7.71 11.84
C GLU A 135 8.28 -6.40 12.66
N LEU A 136 7.17 -6.08 13.32
CA LEU A 136 7.00 -4.85 14.10
C LEU A 136 7.18 -5.11 15.59
N SER A 137 7.71 -4.12 16.30
CA SER A 137 7.90 -4.11 17.75
C SER A 137 7.38 -2.82 18.38
N GLY A 138 7.23 -2.82 19.71
CA GLY A 138 6.73 -1.69 20.49
C GLY A 138 5.28 -1.83 20.96
N ASP A 139 4.92 -1.02 21.95
CA ASP A 139 3.66 -1.15 22.71
C ASP A 139 2.39 -0.88 21.86
N GLY A 140 2.54 -0.20 20.72
CA GLY A 140 1.44 0.10 19.79
C GLY A 140 1.09 -1.04 18.83
N VAL A 141 1.91 -2.11 18.76
CA VAL A 141 1.72 -3.17 17.75
C VAL A 141 0.42 -3.94 17.95
N ALA A 142 0.03 -4.21 19.20
CA ALA A 142 -1.23 -4.89 19.51
C ALA A 142 -2.44 -4.08 19.01
N GLU A 143 -2.44 -2.77 19.24
CA GLU A 143 -3.49 -1.88 18.79
C GLU A 143 -3.54 -1.78 17.26
N LEU A 144 -2.37 -1.62 16.60
CA LEU A 144 -2.30 -1.62 15.15
C LEU A 144 -2.83 -2.93 14.55
N ARG A 145 -2.48 -4.08 15.14
CA ARG A 145 -2.96 -5.40 14.71
C ARG A 145 -4.49 -5.47 14.75
N CYS A 146 -5.10 -5.08 15.86
CA CYS A 146 -6.57 -5.00 15.99
C CYS A 146 -7.19 -4.13 14.88
N ARG A 147 -6.57 -2.98 14.56
CA ARG A 147 -7.06 -2.07 13.51
C ARG A 147 -6.91 -2.64 12.10
N VAL A 148 -5.84 -3.39 11.83
CA VAL A 148 -5.62 -4.05 10.54
C VAL A 148 -6.60 -5.21 10.36
N GLU A 149 -6.80 -6.02 11.39
CA GLU A 149 -7.66 -7.21 11.36
C GLU A 149 -9.15 -6.87 11.37
N GLY A 150 -9.56 -5.89 12.19
CA GLY A 150 -10.94 -5.40 12.26
C GLY A 150 -11.34 -4.47 11.10
N SER A 151 -10.46 -4.23 10.14
CA SER A 151 -10.80 -3.50 8.90
C SER A 151 -11.06 -4.42 7.71
N ALA A 152 -11.03 -5.74 7.89
CA ALA A 152 -11.50 -6.68 6.87
C ALA A 152 -13.02 -6.49 6.66
N PRO A 153 -13.53 -6.45 5.41
CA PRO A 153 -14.96 -6.36 5.19
C PRO A 153 -15.63 -7.61 5.76
N GLU A 154 -16.64 -7.41 6.62
CA GLU A 154 -17.58 -8.48 6.98
C GLU A 154 -18.08 -9.12 5.67
N ARG A 155 -17.83 -10.42 5.51
CA ARG A 155 -18.41 -11.18 4.41
C ARG A 155 -19.92 -11.11 4.58
N ARG A 156 -20.60 -10.25 3.81
CA ARG A 156 -22.04 -10.35 3.62
C ARG A 156 -22.32 -11.67 2.93
N THR A 157 -22.64 -12.70 3.71
CA THR A 157 -23.41 -13.86 3.24
C THR A 157 -24.71 -13.33 2.66
N ARG A 158 -24.81 -13.29 1.33
CA ARG A 158 -26.09 -13.17 0.65
C ARG A 158 -26.85 -14.47 0.92
N ARG A 159 -27.95 -14.37 1.67
CA ARG A 159 -29.06 -15.32 1.59
C ARG A 159 -29.88 -14.98 0.34
#